data_AF-A0A963VP51-F1
#
_entry.id   AF-A0A963VP51-F1
#
_cell.length_a   1.000
_cell.length_b   1.000
_cell.length_c   1.000
_cell.angle_alpha   90.00
_cell.angle_beta   90.00
_cell.angle_gamma   90.00
#
_symmetry.space_group_name_H-M   'P 1'
#
loop_
_entity.id
_entity.type
_entity.pdbx_description
1 polymer ?
#
loop_
_entity_poly.entity_id
_entity_poly.type
_entity_poly.pdbx_seq_one_letter_code
_entity_poly.pdbx_strand_id
1 'polypeptide(L)'
;MTSTIVAMPAMPAPQPAGTVFLVGTCIILAGILAWWALGGERKQRGWILPLVFAGVALSAVLIEPIYDNTLLYWYPDVNSLAFFRAYERTIPWYVPLGYAWFFGGTAYLVWRVIENGAAAANIWKLFFATVAVDWLAVSICEWLELSAFYGPQPFHLFGSPLWFSFCDATGGFVLGAALAMLMPHLAGAKRLWLLILPSFTYAATLGSTTAPVSLALNSAWSTPLTWAAGAATMAMCMIAIHTIAQMSALRGRELA
;
A
#
# COMPACT_ATOMS: atom_id res chain seq x y z
N MET A 1 28.72 16.50 15.71
CA MET A 1 27.85 16.54 14.51
C MET A 1 26.42 16.65 15.01
N THR A 2 25.63 17.61 14.54
CA THR A 2 24.19 17.66 14.81
C THR A 2 23.51 16.45 14.18
N SER A 3 22.56 15.83 14.89
CA SER A 3 21.81 14.67 14.38
C SER A 3 21.08 15.05 13.10
N THR A 4 21.16 14.19 12.07
CA THR A 4 20.33 14.29 10.86
C THR A 4 19.00 13.53 11.01
N ILE A 5 18.78 12.86 12.15
CA ILE A 5 17.54 12.15 12.45
C ILE A 5 16.47 13.19 12.78
N VAL A 6 15.43 13.23 11.96
CA VAL A 6 14.26 14.07 12.22
C VAL A 6 13.49 13.47 13.39
N ALA A 7 13.26 14.26 14.44
CA ALA A 7 12.51 13.80 15.61
C ALA A 7 11.05 13.51 15.23
N MET A 8 10.56 12.33 15.60
CA MET A 8 9.17 11.97 15.43
C MET A 8 8.30 12.82 16.38
N PRO A 9 7.16 13.37 15.93
CA PRO A 9 6.20 14.01 16.81
C PRO A 9 5.66 13.03 17.88
N ALA A 10 5.32 13.54 19.06
CA ALA A 10 4.69 12.79 20.13
C ALA A 10 3.42 13.51 20.57
N MET A 11 2.28 12.85 20.41
CA MET A 11 0.96 13.39 20.76
C MET A 11 -0.07 12.27 20.91
N PRO A 12 -1.08 12.44 21.77
CA PRO A 12 -2.10 11.43 21.98
C PRO A 12 -3.01 11.26 20.75
N ALA A 13 -3.43 10.03 20.49
CA ALA A 13 -4.34 9.72 19.41
C ALA A 13 -5.73 10.34 19.64
N PRO A 14 -6.38 10.91 18.62
CA PRO A 14 -7.77 11.36 18.71
C PRO A 14 -8.70 10.14 18.73
N GLN A 15 -8.96 9.64 19.93
CA GLN A 15 -9.64 8.36 20.17
C GLN A 15 -11.00 8.20 19.47
N PRO A 16 -11.89 9.23 19.40
CA PRO A 16 -13.14 9.12 18.65
C PRO A 16 -12.91 8.90 17.16
N ALA A 17 -12.04 9.68 16.52
CA ALA A 17 -11.74 9.57 15.09
C ALA A 17 -11.10 8.21 14.77
N GLY A 18 -10.15 7.77 15.60
CA GLY A 18 -9.51 6.46 15.40
C GLY A 18 -10.47 5.30 15.53
N THR A 19 -11.43 5.38 16.46
CA THR A 19 -12.46 4.33 16.64
C THR A 19 -13.40 4.28 15.44
N VAL A 20 -13.86 5.44 14.95
CA VAL A 20 -14.70 5.52 13.75
C VAL A 20 -13.96 4.96 12.54
N PHE A 21 -12.69 5.30 12.37
CA PHE A 21 -11.86 4.80 11.27
C PHE A 21 -11.67 3.27 11.32
N LEU A 22 -11.40 2.71 12.51
CA LEU A 22 -11.30 1.28 12.71
C LEU A 22 -12.62 0.56 12.40
N VAL A 23 -13.75 1.07 12.90
CA VAL A 23 -15.07 0.49 12.62
C VAL A 23 -15.38 0.53 11.13
N GLY A 24 -15.13 1.66 10.46
CA GLY A 24 -15.30 1.80 9.01
C GLY A 24 -14.44 0.78 8.23
N THR A 25 -13.18 0.63 8.62
CA THR A 25 -12.26 -0.36 8.06
C THR A 25 -12.80 -1.78 8.21
N CYS A 26 -13.29 -2.14 9.40
CA CYS A 26 -13.89 -3.45 9.65
C CYS A 26 -15.16 -3.68 8.82
N ILE A 27 -16.01 -2.67 8.65
CA ILE A 27 -17.23 -2.75 7.82
C ILE A 27 -16.88 -3.00 6.35
N ILE A 28 -15.90 -2.26 5.80
CA ILE A 28 -15.46 -2.44 4.41
C ILE A 28 -14.91 -3.85 4.21
N LEU A 29 -14.00 -4.29 5.10
CA LEU A 29 -13.40 -5.63 5.06
C LEU A 29 -14.48 -6.72 5.13
N ALA A 30 -15.42 -6.60 6.07
CA ALA A 30 -16.53 -7.53 6.22
C ALA A 30 -17.45 -7.54 4.99
N GLY A 31 -17.73 -6.37 4.41
CA GLY A 31 -18.53 -6.24 3.19
C GLY A 31 -17.89 -6.95 2.00
N ILE A 32 -16.58 -6.79 1.79
CA ILE A 32 -15.85 -7.47 0.71
C ILE A 32 -15.82 -8.98 0.95
N LEU A 33 -15.58 -9.43 2.19
CA LEU A 33 -15.59 -10.86 2.52
C LEU A 33 -16.99 -11.47 2.40
N ALA A 34 -18.05 -10.72 2.73
CA ALA A 34 -19.43 -11.15 2.51
C ALA A 34 -19.74 -11.28 1.02
N TRP A 35 -19.33 -10.29 0.20
CA TRP A 35 -19.42 -10.38 -1.26
C TRP A 35 -18.66 -11.61 -1.79
N TRP A 36 -17.47 -11.89 -1.30
CA TRP A 36 -16.70 -13.07 -1.70
C TRP A 36 -17.40 -14.39 -1.34
N ALA A 37 -17.90 -14.49 -0.11
CA ALA A 37 -18.53 -15.69 0.42
C ALA A 37 -19.89 -15.98 -0.24
N LEU A 38 -20.67 -14.94 -0.52
CA LEU A 38 -22.07 -15.03 -0.96
C LEU A 38 -22.25 -14.80 -2.47
N GLY A 39 -21.40 -13.98 -3.10
CA GLY A 39 -21.54 -13.50 -4.49
C GLY A 39 -21.01 -14.43 -5.59
N GLY A 40 -20.71 -15.69 -5.26
CA GLY A 40 -20.19 -16.69 -6.21
C GLY A 40 -18.66 -16.67 -6.41
N GLU A 41 -17.98 -15.61 -5.96
CA GLU A 41 -16.52 -15.47 -6.07
C GLU A 41 -15.78 -16.64 -5.40
N ARG A 42 -16.22 -17.06 -4.20
CA ARG A 42 -15.69 -18.24 -3.51
C ARG A 42 -15.80 -19.52 -4.35
N LYS A 43 -16.87 -19.68 -5.12
CA LYS A 43 -17.05 -20.88 -5.97
C LYS A 43 -16.10 -20.85 -7.18
N GLN A 44 -15.86 -19.68 -7.75
CA GLN A 44 -15.01 -19.52 -8.93
C GLN A 44 -13.51 -19.52 -8.60
N ARG A 45 -13.11 -18.83 -7.54
CA ARG A 45 -11.71 -18.54 -7.21
C ARG A 45 -11.26 -19.11 -5.86
N GLY A 46 -12.15 -19.77 -5.13
CA GLY A 46 -11.84 -20.41 -3.85
C GLY A 46 -11.41 -19.40 -2.79
N TRP A 47 -10.34 -19.72 -2.07
CA TRP A 47 -9.85 -18.96 -0.92
C TRP A 47 -8.80 -17.90 -1.26
N ILE A 48 -8.59 -17.57 -2.54
CA ILE A 48 -7.52 -16.65 -2.96
C ILE A 48 -7.68 -15.28 -2.28
N LEU A 49 -8.87 -14.68 -2.31
CA LEU A 49 -9.08 -13.35 -1.72
C LEU A 49 -8.79 -13.32 -0.21
N PRO A 50 -9.38 -14.19 0.65
CA PRO A 50 -9.02 -14.22 2.07
C PRO A 50 -7.53 -14.48 2.35
N LEU A 51 -6.88 -15.32 1.55
CA LEU A 51 -5.46 -15.61 1.71
C LEU A 51 -4.59 -14.40 1.35
N VAL A 52 -4.94 -13.66 0.29
CA VAL A 52 -4.27 -12.40 -0.07
C VAL A 52 -4.49 -11.36 1.04
N PHE A 53 -5.71 -11.23 1.56
CA PHE A 53 -6.01 -10.31 2.67
C PHE A 53 -5.18 -10.62 3.92
N ALA A 54 -5.14 -11.89 4.31
CA ALA A 54 -4.33 -12.33 5.44
C ALA A 54 -2.83 -12.11 5.20
N GLY A 55 -2.33 -12.40 3.99
CA GLY A 55 -0.92 -12.19 3.65
C GLY A 55 -0.51 -10.73 3.63
N VAL A 56 -1.36 -9.84 3.13
CA VAL A 56 -1.10 -8.40 3.12
C VAL A 56 -1.20 -7.81 4.52
N ALA A 57 -2.15 -8.26 5.35
CA ALA A 57 -2.21 -7.90 6.76
C ALA A 57 -0.94 -8.33 7.51
N LEU A 58 -0.46 -9.56 7.27
CA LEU A 58 0.79 -10.05 7.84
C LEU A 58 1.98 -9.24 7.34
N SER A 59 2.02 -8.90 6.05
CA SER A 59 3.05 -8.04 5.47
C SER A 59 3.12 -6.69 6.20
N ALA A 60 1.99 -6.06 6.48
CA ALA A 60 1.93 -4.79 7.23
C ALA A 60 2.66 -4.90 8.57
N VAL A 61 2.44 -5.99 9.31
CA VAL A 61 3.12 -6.22 10.60
C VAL A 61 4.63 -6.31 10.46
N LEU A 62 5.12 -6.89 9.37
CA LEU A 62 6.54 -7.12 9.14
C LEU A 62 7.28 -5.88 8.63
N ILE A 63 6.63 -5.05 7.83
CA ILE A 63 7.31 -4.02 7.03
C ILE A 63 6.95 -2.59 7.42
N GLU A 64 5.73 -2.35 7.93
CA GLU A 64 5.25 -1.00 8.24
C GLU A 64 6.22 -0.25 9.16
N PRO A 65 6.68 -0.82 10.30
CA PRO A 65 7.56 -0.08 11.20
C PRO A 65 8.92 0.30 10.57
N ILE A 66 9.37 -0.48 9.59
CA ILE A 66 10.61 -0.20 8.86
C ILE A 66 10.38 1.01 7.93
N TYR A 67 9.31 0.96 7.12
CA TYR A 67 9.03 2.01 6.16
C TYR A 67 8.61 3.32 6.82
N ASP A 68 7.83 3.26 7.90
CA ASP A 68 7.48 4.42 8.75
C ASP A 68 8.72 5.24 9.14
N ASN A 69 9.79 4.55 9.55
CA ASN A 69 11.05 5.20 9.88
C ASN A 69 11.74 5.80 8.63
N THR A 70 11.83 5.04 7.55
CA THR A 70 12.58 5.47 6.35
C THR A 70 11.88 6.58 5.55
N LEU A 71 10.55 6.66 5.65
CA LEU A 71 9.70 7.61 4.92
C LEU A 71 9.27 8.80 5.79
N LEU A 72 9.65 8.79 7.07
CA LEU A 72 9.22 9.77 8.06
C LEU A 72 7.69 9.87 8.12
N TYR A 73 7.06 8.71 8.29
CA TYR A 73 5.63 8.56 8.56
C TYR A 73 5.44 8.04 9.98
N TRP A 74 4.38 8.49 10.65
CA TRP A 74 4.14 8.11 12.03
C TRP A 74 2.66 8.07 12.38
N TYR A 75 2.37 7.32 13.43
CA TYR A 75 1.09 7.26 14.12
C TYR A 75 1.27 7.76 15.56
N PRO A 76 0.23 8.33 16.19
CA PRO A 76 0.23 8.71 17.60
C PRO A 76 0.85 7.65 18.52
N ASP A 77 1.81 8.07 19.34
CA ASP A 77 2.58 7.17 20.19
C ASP A 77 1.74 6.65 21.37
N VAL A 78 0.93 7.55 21.95
CA VAL A 78 -0.10 7.22 22.95
C VAL A 78 -1.42 6.95 22.23
N ASN A 79 -1.66 5.67 21.92
CA ASN A 79 -2.82 5.25 21.14
C ASN A 79 -3.52 4.04 21.77
N SER A 80 -4.78 4.22 22.21
CA SER A 80 -5.59 3.14 22.80
C SER A 80 -5.92 2.01 21.81
N LEU A 81 -5.78 2.26 20.50
CA LEU A 81 -5.97 1.29 19.43
C LEU A 81 -4.66 0.68 18.94
N ALA A 82 -3.56 0.89 19.68
CA ALA A 82 -2.27 0.26 19.39
C ALA A 82 -2.42 -1.27 19.32
N PHE A 83 -1.96 -1.85 18.22
CA PHE A 83 -1.89 -3.29 18.02
C PHE A 83 -0.52 -3.82 18.47
N PHE A 84 0.56 -3.22 17.99
CA PHE A 84 1.91 -3.56 18.40
C PHE A 84 2.84 -2.35 18.31
N ARG A 85 4.03 -2.47 18.89
CA ARG A 85 5.10 -1.48 18.79
C ARG A 85 6.40 -2.17 18.36
N ALA A 86 7.03 -1.66 17.32
CA ALA A 86 8.33 -2.11 16.83
C ALA A 86 9.08 -0.95 16.18
N TYR A 87 10.41 -0.96 16.18
CA TYR A 87 11.24 0.15 15.64
C TYR A 87 10.80 1.53 16.14
N GLU A 88 10.41 1.62 17.42
CA GLU A 88 9.89 2.85 18.05
C GLU A 88 8.63 3.44 17.37
N ARG A 89 7.90 2.63 16.61
CA ARG A 89 6.63 2.98 15.97
C ARG A 89 5.48 2.23 16.61
N THR A 90 4.47 2.96 17.04
CA THR A 90 3.19 2.41 17.49
C THR A 90 2.34 2.15 16.25
N ILE A 91 1.96 0.89 16.00
CA ILE A 91 1.11 0.53 14.87
C ILE A 91 -0.29 0.18 15.38
N PRO A 92 -1.34 0.91 14.99
CA PRO A 92 -2.71 0.65 15.42
C PRO A 92 -3.42 -0.41 14.59
N TRP A 93 -4.51 -0.99 15.13
CA TRP A 93 -5.26 -2.09 14.51
C TRP A 93 -5.79 -1.80 13.10
N TYR A 94 -6.13 -0.54 12.81
CA TYR A 94 -6.65 -0.17 11.50
C TYR A 94 -5.59 -0.25 10.39
N VAL A 95 -4.29 -0.35 10.72
CA VAL A 95 -3.22 -0.49 9.73
C VAL A 95 -3.22 -1.86 9.07
N PRO A 96 -2.99 -2.99 9.77
CA PRO A 96 -3.00 -4.31 9.11
C PRO A 96 -4.37 -4.65 8.49
N LEU A 97 -5.47 -4.18 9.09
CA LEU A 97 -6.82 -4.36 8.53
C LEU A 97 -7.04 -3.49 7.29
N GLY A 98 -6.56 -2.25 7.31
CA GLY A 98 -6.57 -1.32 6.18
C GLY A 98 -5.78 -1.88 5.00
N TYR A 99 -4.56 -2.35 5.27
CA TYR A 99 -3.69 -3.04 4.33
C TYR A 99 -4.41 -4.21 3.64
N ALA A 100 -5.10 -5.04 4.42
CA ALA A 100 -5.80 -6.21 3.90
C ALA A 100 -6.81 -5.85 2.81
N TRP A 101 -7.72 -4.90 3.07
CA TRP A 101 -8.77 -4.56 2.11
C TRP A 101 -8.28 -3.59 1.02
N PHE A 102 -7.39 -2.65 1.35
CA PHE A 102 -6.94 -1.64 0.39
C PHE A 102 -5.89 -2.21 -0.56
N PHE A 103 -4.71 -2.62 -0.08
CA PHE A 103 -3.67 -3.19 -0.93
C PHE A 103 -4.04 -4.60 -1.39
N GLY A 104 -4.58 -5.43 -0.51
CA GLY A 104 -5.03 -6.77 -0.89
C GLY A 104 -6.21 -6.75 -1.86
N GLY A 105 -7.18 -5.85 -1.66
CA GLY A 105 -8.31 -5.67 -2.57
C GLY A 105 -7.89 -5.10 -3.92
N THR A 106 -7.02 -4.08 -3.92
CA THR A 106 -6.44 -3.52 -5.14
C THR A 106 -5.67 -4.56 -5.92
N ALA A 107 -4.77 -5.32 -5.26
CA ALA A 107 -4.02 -6.38 -5.90
C ALA A 107 -4.92 -7.47 -6.50
N TYR A 108 -5.95 -7.87 -5.77
CA TYR A 108 -6.93 -8.83 -6.26
C TYR A 108 -7.71 -8.32 -7.48
N LEU A 109 -8.11 -7.04 -7.47
CA LEU A 109 -8.78 -6.40 -8.59
C LEU A 109 -7.86 -6.30 -9.81
N VAL A 110 -6.63 -5.83 -9.63
CA VAL A 110 -5.61 -5.72 -10.69
C VAL A 110 -5.33 -7.09 -11.30
N TRP A 111 -5.16 -8.13 -10.47
CA TRP A 111 -5.00 -9.51 -10.93
C TRP A 111 -6.14 -9.93 -11.87
N ARG A 112 -7.40 -9.70 -11.48
CA ARG A 112 -8.56 -10.03 -12.31
C ARG A 112 -8.59 -9.23 -13.62
N VAL A 113 -8.24 -7.95 -13.57
CA VAL A 113 -8.19 -7.09 -14.76
C VAL A 113 -7.11 -7.58 -15.74
N ILE A 114 -5.95 -8.00 -15.24
CA ILE A 114 -4.86 -8.58 -16.05
C ILE A 114 -5.27 -9.94 -16.64
N GLU A 115 -5.87 -10.82 -15.84
CA GLU A 115 -6.31 -12.14 -16.34
C GLU A 115 -7.33 -12.05 -17.47
N ASN A 116 -8.16 -11.00 -17.46
CA ASN A 116 -9.12 -10.74 -18.52
C ASN A 116 -8.50 -10.01 -19.75
N GLY A 117 -7.17 -9.84 -19.78
CA GLY A 117 -6.47 -9.27 -20.93
C GLY A 117 -6.77 -7.79 -21.17
N ALA A 118 -6.95 -7.00 -20.10
CA ALA A 118 -7.30 -5.59 -20.25
C ALA A 118 -6.24 -4.80 -21.04
N ALA A 119 -6.70 -3.84 -21.84
CA ALA A 119 -5.83 -2.92 -22.56
C ALA A 119 -4.96 -2.10 -21.59
N ALA A 120 -3.73 -1.76 -22.01
CA ALA A 120 -2.79 -0.96 -21.22
C ALA A 120 -3.40 0.34 -20.66
N ALA A 121 -4.27 1.00 -21.44
CA ALA A 121 -4.97 2.22 -21.00
C ALA A 121 -5.86 2.00 -19.77
N ASN A 122 -6.46 0.81 -19.61
CA ASN A 122 -7.30 0.50 -18.46
C ASN A 122 -6.46 0.27 -17.20
N ILE A 123 -5.25 -0.29 -17.33
CA ILE A 123 -4.29 -0.41 -16.23
C ILE A 123 -3.88 0.98 -15.73
N TRP A 124 -3.54 1.90 -16.63
CA TRP A 124 -3.22 3.29 -16.27
C TRP A 124 -4.38 4.03 -15.61
N LYS A 125 -5.60 3.89 -16.15
CA LYS A 125 -6.80 4.48 -15.53
C LYS A 125 -7.02 3.96 -14.11
N LEU A 126 -6.91 2.64 -13.92
CA LEU A 126 -7.05 2.04 -12.60
C LEU A 126 -5.94 2.52 -11.65
N PHE A 127 -4.71 2.67 -12.15
CA PHE A 127 -3.58 3.14 -11.34
C PHE A 127 -3.82 4.57 -10.85
N PHE A 128 -4.14 5.52 -11.73
CA PHE A 128 -4.39 6.89 -11.31
C PHE A 128 -5.64 7.04 -10.44
N ALA A 129 -6.67 6.21 -10.68
CA ALA A 129 -7.83 6.16 -9.77
C ALA A 129 -7.41 5.66 -8.38
N THR A 130 -6.55 4.64 -8.30
CA THR A 130 -6.02 4.11 -7.04
C THR A 130 -5.17 5.16 -6.33
N VAL A 131 -4.28 5.86 -7.04
CA VAL A 131 -3.48 6.96 -6.47
C VAL A 131 -4.39 8.05 -5.89
N ALA A 132 -5.45 8.45 -6.60
CA ALA A 132 -6.36 9.48 -6.12
C ALA A 132 -7.15 9.04 -4.87
N VAL A 133 -7.62 7.79 -4.85
CA VAL A 133 -8.34 7.22 -3.70
C VAL A 133 -7.40 7.07 -2.50
N ASP A 134 -6.19 6.58 -2.72
CA ASP A 134 -5.16 6.46 -1.69
C ASP A 134 -4.82 7.81 -1.07
N TRP A 135 -4.47 8.78 -1.93
CA TRP A 135 -4.13 10.13 -1.49
C TRP A 135 -5.25 10.73 -0.64
N LEU A 136 -6.51 10.58 -1.05
CA LEU A 136 -7.64 11.04 -0.27
C LEU A 136 -7.76 10.31 1.07
N ALA A 137 -7.61 8.99 1.09
CA ALA A 137 -7.70 8.20 2.31
C ALA A 137 -6.61 8.56 3.32
N VAL A 138 -5.35 8.65 2.87
CA VAL A 138 -4.21 9.04 3.72
C VAL A 138 -4.34 10.49 4.16
N SER A 139 -4.81 11.39 3.27
CA SER A 139 -5.08 12.78 3.63
C SER A 139 -6.18 12.91 4.69
N ILE A 140 -7.24 12.09 4.64
CA ILE A 140 -8.26 12.04 5.69
C ILE A 140 -7.66 11.59 7.01
N CYS A 141 -6.79 10.57 7.02
CA CYS A 141 -6.07 10.15 8.22
C CYS A 141 -5.24 11.30 8.80
N GLU A 142 -4.55 12.06 7.93
CA GLU A 142 -3.74 13.21 8.34
C GLU A 142 -4.57 14.38 8.88
N TRP A 143 -5.66 14.76 8.20
CA TRP A 143 -6.57 15.82 8.67
C TRP A 143 -7.28 15.45 9.97
N LEU A 144 -7.43 14.16 10.25
CA LEU A 144 -7.99 13.64 11.50
C LEU A 144 -6.91 13.33 12.55
N GLU A 145 -5.65 13.67 12.30
CA GLU A 145 -4.50 13.43 13.20
C GLU A 145 -4.34 11.94 13.60
N LEU A 146 -4.76 11.02 12.73
CA LEU A 146 -4.63 9.56 12.93
C LEU A 146 -3.25 9.04 12.54
N SER A 147 -2.59 9.73 11.63
CA SER A 147 -1.22 9.53 11.16
C SER A 147 -0.75 10.79 10.46
N ALA A 148 0.55 10.98 10.26
CA ALA A 148 1.03 12.10 9.45
C ALA A 148 2.43 11.81 8.91
N PHE A 149 2.82 12.57 7.89
CA PHE A 149 4.21 12.67 7.49
C PHE A 149 4.88 13.82 8.24
N TYR A 150 6.16 13.64 8.57
CA TYR A 150 6.98 14.65 9.23
C TYR A 150 8.28 14.90 8.48
N GLY A 151 8.95 16.01 8.80
CA GLY A 151 10.14 16.45 8.08
C GLY A 151 9.82 17.16 6.75
N PRO A 152 10.84 17.44 5.91
CA PRO A 152 10.71 18.24 4.69
C PRO A 152 10.17 17.42 3.52
N GLN A 153 8.92 16.96 3.63
CA GLN A 153 8.29 16.07 2.67
C GLN A 153 8.04 16.76 1.31
N PRO A 154 8.51 16.19 0.19
CA PRO A 154 8.25 16.76 -1.12
C PRO A 154 6.78 16.54 -1.51
N PHE A 155 6.20 17.45 -2.30
CA PHE A 155 4.80 17.37 -2.73
C PHE A 155 3.76 17.27 -1.58
N HIS A 156 4.16 17.64 -0.36
CA HIS A 156 3.29 17.75 0.81
C HIS A 156 2.68 19.14 0.87
N LEU A 157 1.72 19.41 -0.03
CA LEU A 157 1.12 20.74 -0.19
C LEU A 157 -0.22 20.89 0.54
N PHE A 158 -1.05 19.85 0.49
CA PHE A 158 -2.36 19.79 1.11
C PHE A 158 -2.71 18.32 1.33
N GLY A 159 -3.05 17.92 2.56
CA GLY A 159 -3.20 16.50 2.87
C GLY A 159 -1.86 15.76 2.79
N SER A 160 -1.88 14.48 2.44
CA SER A 160 -0.69 13.63 2.38
C SER A 160 0.21 13.98 1.18
N PRO A 161 1.52 13.68 1.25
CA PRO A 161 2.44 13.89 0.13
C PRO A 161 2.07 13.00 -1.05
N LEU A 162 1.85 13.61 -2.22
CA LEU A 162 1.35 12.90 -3.40
C LEU A 162 2.25 11.74 -3.86
N TRP A 163 3.57 11.84 -3.67
CA TRP A 163 4.50 10.78 -4.08
C TRP A 163 4.25 9.46 -3.35
N PHE A 164 3.76 9.52 -2.11
CA PHE A 164 3.50 8.34 -1.30
C PHE A 164 2.40 7.48 -1.92
N SER A 165 1.31 8.13 -2.38
CA SER A 165 0.20 7.44 -3.02
C SER A 165 0.55 6.79 -4.36
N PHE A 166 1.58 7.30 -5.06
CA PHE A 166 2.15 6.58 -6.21
C PHE A 166 2.82 5.28 -5.78
N CYS A 167 3.60 5.29 -4.70
CA CYS A 167 4.27 4.10 -4.16
C CYS A 167 3.29 3.05 -3.65
N ASP A 168 2.31 3.48 -2.86
CA ASP A 168 1.28 2.62 -2.27
C ASP A 168 0.41 1.95 -3.35
N ALA A 169 -0.06 2.73 -4.33
CA ALA A 169 -0.75 2.17 -5.48
C ALA A 169 0.14 1.19 -6.26
N THR A 170 1.44 1.50 -6.42
CA THR A 170 2.38 0.62 -7.12
C THR A 170 2.58 -0.71 -6.39
N GLY A 171 2.64 -0.70 -5.05
CA GLY A 171 2.70 -1.91 -4.24
C GLY A 171 1.53 -2.86 -4.50
N GLY A 172 0.30 -2.34 -4.53
CA GLY A 172 -0.89 -3.11 -4.89
C GLY A 172 -0.85 -3.65 -6.32
N PHE A 173 -0.38 -2.86 -7.28
CA PHE A 173 -0.27 -3.27 -8.69
C PHE A 173 0.79 -4.34 -8.92
N VAL A 174 1.95 -4.21 -8.30
CA VAL A 174 3.03 -5.21 -8.39
C VAL A 174 2.58 -6.54 -7.77
N LEU A 175 1.88 -6.51 -6.63
CA LEU A 175 1.28 -7.73 -6.07
C LEU A 175 0.22 -8.32 -7.02
N GLY A 176 -0.66 -7.50 -7.60
CA GLY A 176 -1.65 -7.97 -8.57
C GLY A 176 -1.02 -8.61 -9.82
N ALA A 177 0.08 -8.05 -10.32
CA ALA A 177 0.86 -8.63 -11.40
C ALA A 177 1.52 -9.95 -11.00
N ALA A 178 2.11 -10.01 -9.80
CA ALA A 178 2.70 -11.24 -9.26
C ALA A 178 1.65 -12.35 -9.10
N LEU A 179 0.42 -12.01 -8.67
CA LEU A 179 -0.69 -12.95 -8.64
C LEU A 179 -1.01 -13.47 -10.05
N ALA A 180 -1.09 -12.59 -11.06
CA ALA A 180 -1.36 -12.99 -12.45
C ALA A 180 -0.32 -13.97 -13.03
N MET A 181 0.94 -13.82 -12.61
CA MET A 181 2.04 -14.68 -13.04
C MET A 181 2.11 -15.99 -12.25
N LEU A 182 1.92 -15.94 -10.93
CA LEU A 182 2.15 -17.08 -10.05
C LEU A 182 0.92 -17.97 -9.88
N MET A 183 -0.30 -17.44 -10.00
CA MET A 183 -1.52 -18.20 -9.73
C MET A 183 -1.62 -19.52 -10.53
N PRO A 184 -1.22 -19.61 -11.82
CA PRO A 184 -1.21 -20.87 -12.56
C PRO A 184 -0.35 -21.97 -11.91
N HIS A 185 0.62 -21.59 -11.07
CA HIS A 185 1.54 -22.50 -10.38
C HIS A 185 1.13 -22.80 -8.92
N LEU A 186 0.11 -22.10 -8.38
CA LEU A 186 -0.34 -22.19 -6.99
C LEU A 186 -1.65 -23.00 -6.88
N ALA A 187 -1.53 -24.32 -6.87
CA ALA A 187 -2.64 -25.26 -6.64
C ALA A 187 -2.56 -25.93 -5.25
N GLY A 188 -3.72 -26.30 -4.70
CA GLY A 188 -3.84 -26.97 -3.41
C GLY A 188 -3.15 -26.19 -2.28
N ALA A 189 -2.35 -26.88 -1.47
CA ALA A 189 -1.61 -26.29 -0.35
C ALA A 189 -0.59 -25.21 -0.78
N LYS A 190 -0.13 -25.20 -2.05
CA LYS A 190 0.78 -24.15 -2.53
C LYS A 190 0.14 -22.76 -2.49
N ARG A 191 -1.20 -22.66 -2.44
CA ARG A 191 -1.89 -21.38 -2.23
C ARG A 191 -1.57 -20.72 -0.91
N LEU A 192 -1.01 -21.43 0.07
CA LEU A 192 -0.51 -20.82 1.31
C LEU A 192 0.65 -19.85 1.06
N TRP A 193 1.35 -19.91 -0.08
CA TRP A 193 2.32 -18.90 -0.48
C TRP A 193 1.72 -17.49 -0.57
N LEU A 194 0.40 -17.36 -0.77
CA LEU A 194 -0.30 -16.07 -0.75
C LEU A 194 -0.22 -15.37 0.61
N LEU A 195 0.11 -16.08 1.69
CA LEU A 195 0.32 -15.50 3.02
C LEU A 195 1.66 -14.75 3.14
N ILE A 196 2.64 -15.04 2.28
CA ILE A 196 3.99 -14.45 2.38
C ILE A 196 4.41 -13.70 1.12
N LEU A 197 3.80 -14.01 -0.03
CA LEU A 197 4.04 -13.31 -1.30
C LEU A 197 3.90 -11.78 -1.19
N PRO A 198 2.91 -11.23 -0.45
CA PRO A 198 2.82 -9.79 -0.21
C PRO A 198 4.07 -9.21 0.44
N SER A 199 4.68 -9.90 1.41
CA SER A 199 5.89 -9.42 2.07
C SER A 199 7.07 -9.29 1.10
N PHE A 200 7.21 -10.20 0.13
CA PHE A 200 8.26 -10.07 -0.89
C PHE A 200 7.97 -8.94 -1.88
N THR A 201 6.74 -8.89 -2.39
CA THR A 201 6.37 -7.94 -3.46
C THR A 201 6.25 -6.52 -2.94
N TYR A 202 5.56 -6.31 -1.81
CA TYR A 202 5.32 -4.99 -1.25
C TYR A 202 6.61 -4.39 -0.67
N ALA A 203 7.39 -5.16 0.10
CA ALA A 203 8.68 -4.68 0.60
C ALA A 203 9.65 -4.35 -0.54
N ALA A 204 9.77 -5.22 -1.56
CA ALA A 204 10.63 -4.92 -2.70
C ALA A 204 10.15 -3.67 -3.45
N THR A 205 8.85 -3.48 -3.59
CA THR A 205 8.27 -2.31 -4.28
C THR A 205 8.52 -1.02 -3.50
N LEU A 206 8.16 -0.98 -2.21
CA LEU A 206 8.41 0.20 -1.38
C LEU A 206 9.91 0.47 -1.28
N GLY A 207 10.73 -0.53 -0.98
CA GLY A 207 12.17 -0.36 -0.85
C GLY A 207 12.85 0.13 -2.12
N SER A 208 12.40 -0.28 -3.30
CA SER A 208 12.98 0.16 -4.57
C SER A 208 12.45 1.53 -5.01
N THR A 209 11.12 1.72 -5.01
CA THR A 209 10.51 2.95 -5.54
C THR A 209 10.69 4.15 -4.62
N THR A 210 10.71 3.95 -3.30
CA THR A 210 10.91 5.03 -2.33
C THR A 210 12.39 5.34 -2.08
N ALA A 211 13.33 4.54 -2.58
CA ALA A 211 14.76 4.74 -2.32
C ALA A 211 15.24 6.17 -2.60
N PRO A 212 14.87 6.84 -3.72
CA PRO A 212 15.29 8.22 -3.95
C PRO A 212 14.81 9.18 -2.84
N VAL A 213 13.50 9.21 -2.55
CA VAL A 213 12.94 10.13 -1.56
C VAL A 213 13.39 9.78 -0.14
N SER A 214 13.47 8.50 0.21
CA SER A 214 13.97 8.07 1.52
C SER A 214 15.42 8.49 1.74
N LEU A 215 16.29 8.32 0.75
CA LEU A 215 17.67 8.81 0.83
C LEU A 215 17.71 10.32 1.03
N ALA A 216 16.94 11.09 0.26
CA ALA A 216 16.91 12.54 0.38
C ALA A 216 16.45 13.01 1.77
N LEU A 217 15.35 12.43 2.28
CA LEU A 217 14.79 12.75 3.60
C LEU A 217 15.76 12.45 4.74
N ASN A 218 16.63 11.46 4.57
CA ASN A 218 17.58 11.03 5.61
C ASN A 218 19.02 11.52 5.40
N SER A 219 19.31 12.34 4.37
CA SER A 219 20.69 12.74 4.00
C SER A 219 20.95 14.25 4.05
N ALA A 220 20.12 15.03 4.73
CA ALA A 220 20.24 16.49 4.82
C ALA A 220 20.35 17.19 3.45
N TRP A 221 19.69 16.65 2.44
CA TRP A 221 19.64 17.24 1.10
C TRP A 221 18.86 18.56 1.12
N SER A 222 19.16 19.44 0.17
CA SER A 222 18.40 20.68 0.01
C SER A 222 16.96 20.40 -0.42
N THR A 223 16.05 21.34 -0.16
CA THR A 223 14.63 21.21 -0.55
C THR A 223 14.46 20.90 -2.05
N PRO A 224 15.15 21.58 -3.00
CA PRO A 224 15.04 21.24 -4.42
C PRO A 224 15.47 19.81 -4.75
N LEU A 225 16.53 19.30 -4.11
CA LEU A 225 16.97 17.91 -4.31
C LEU A 225 16.00 16.91 -3.71
N THR A 226 15.37 17.24 -2.59
CA THR A 226 14.32 16.41 -1.98
C THR A 226 13.08 16.34 -2.86
N TRP A 227 12.69 17.46 -3.49
CA TRP A 227 11.62 17.49 -4.49
C TRP A 227 11.96 16.70 -5.76
N ALA A 228 13.19 16.81 -6.25
CA ALA A 228 13.67 16.01 -7.37
C ALA A 228 13.65 14.50 -7.05
N ALA A 229 14.00 14.13 -5.83
CA ALA A 229 13.93 12.74 -5.36
C ALA A 229 12.49 12.23 -5.29
N GLY A 230 11.53 13.02 -4.79
CA GLY A 230 10.10 12.68 -4.85
C GLY A 230 9.60 12.49 -6.28
N ALA A 231 10.03 13.32 -7.23
CA ALA A 231 9.70 13.17 -8.64
C ALA A 231 10.30 11.90 -9.25
N ALA A 232 11.55 11.58 -8.91
CA ALA A 232 12.21 10.34 -9.32
C ALA A 232 11.48 9.10 -8.78
N THR A 233 11.02 9.13 -7.53
CA THR A 233 10.19 8.09 -6.92
C THR A 233 8.89 7.87 -7.70
N MET A 234 8.16 8.93 -8.03
CA MET A 234 6.95 8.81 -8.86
C MET A 234 7.26 8.27 -10.26
N ALA A 235 8.38 8.67 -10.86
CA ALA A 235 8.82 8.14 -12.16
C ALA A 235 9.13 6.64 -12.10
N MET A 236 9.81 6.16 -11.05
CA MET A 236 10.07 4.73 -10.84
C MET A 236 8.76 3.93 -10.70
N CYS A 237 7.79 4.47 -9.97
CA CYS A 237 6.44 3.89 -9.89
C CYS A 237 5.81 3.76 -11.27
N MET A 238 5.80 4.84 -12.05
CA MET A 238 5.24 4.83 -13.41
C MET A 238 5.94 3.85 -14.36
N ILE A 239 7.25 3.64 -14.23
CA ILE A 239 7.97 2.61 -15.00
C ILE A 239 7.47 1.21 -14.64
N ALA A 240 7.28 0.90 -13.36
CA ALA A 240 6.72 -0.38 -12.94
C ALA A 240 5.30 -0.59 -13.50
N ILE A 241 4.45 0.44 -13.42
CA ILE A 241 3.09 0.41 -13.98
C ILE A 241 3.10 0.23 -15.49
N HIS A 242 4.04 0.86 -16.20
CA HIS A 242 4.18 0.67 -17.65
C HIS A 242 4.43 -0.81 -18.00
N THR A 243 5.33 -1.48 -17.28
CA THR A 243 5.62 -2.90 -17.48
C THR A 243 4.39 -3.77 -17.22
N ILE A 244 3.64 -3.51 -16.15
CA ILE A 244 2.39 -4.23 -15.83
C ILE A 244 1.32 -4.00 -16.91
N ALA A 245 1.23 -2.78 -17.43
CA ALA A 245 0.30 -2.43 -18.50
C ALA A 245 0.63 -3.18 -19.81
N GLN A 246 1.92 -3.32 -20.16
CA GLN A 246 2.34 -4.14 -21.29
C GLN A 246 2.04 -5.62 -21.08
N MET A 247 2.30 -6.15 -19.87
CA MET A 247 1.98 -7.53 -19.52
C MET A 247 0.48 -7.83 -19.73
N SER A 248 -0.40 -6.95 -19.26
CA SER A 248 -1.85 -7.08 -19.46
C SER A 248 -2.25 -7.06 -20.94
N ALA A 249 -1.67 -6.14 -21.73
CA ALA A 249 -1.96 -6.02 -23.16
C ALA A 249 -1.48 -7.24 -23.96
N LEU A 250 -0.32 -7.83 -23.60
CA LEU A 250 0.17 -9.06 -24.21
C LEU A 250 -0.77 -10.24 -23.91
N ARG A 251 -1.19 -10.39 -22.65
CA ARG A 251 -2.19 -11.40 -22.24
C ARG A 251 -3.48 -11.27 -23.05
N GLY A 252 -3.95 -10.04 -23.30
CA GLY A 252 -5.13 -9.81 -24.13
C GLY A 252 -4.98 -10.26 -25.58
N ARG A 253 -3.77 -10.22 -26.15
CA ARG A 253 -3.49 -10.73 -27.50
C ARG A 253 -3.47 -12.26 -27.56
N GLU A 254 -3.07 -12.92 -26.47
CA GLU A 254 -3.08 -14.39 -26.38
C GLU A 254 -4.50 -14.97 -26.23
N LEU A 255 -5.45 -14.17 -25.75
CA LEU A 255 -6.84 -14.56 -25.57
C LEU A 255 -7.74 -14.33 -26.79
N ALA A 256 -7.26 -13.57 -27.80
CA ALA A 256 -8.01 -13.20 -29.01
C ALA A 256 -7.72 -14.17 -30.16
#